data_AF-A0A392MIN0-F1
#
_entry.id   AF-A0A392MIN0-F1
#
_cell.length_a   1.000
_cell.length_b   1.000
_cell.length_c   1.000
_cell.angle_alpha   90.00
_cell.angle_beta   90.00
_cell.angle_gamma   90.00
#
_symmetry.space_group_name_H-M   'P 1'
#
loop_
_entity.id
_entity.type
_entity.pdbx_description
1 polymer ?
#
loop_
_entity_poly.entity_id
_entity_poly.type
_entity_poly.pdbx_seq_one_letter_code
_entity_poly.pdbx_strand_id
1 'polypeptide(L)'
;MQTHSISECLMSLCYWICSHCKGKISQAKRRQAAKKTEELLLLASSIRKEREQIEETARAKEETIKLEAEMELQRYKDDIQKIEKEIAQIRQKSDSSKIAALKRGIDGSYAGSCKDMKNGSALEEPQTASISELVQKLNNFSMKGGGVKRERECVMCLSEEMSVVFLPCAHQVVCTKCNELHEKQGMQECPSCRSPIQERISVRYART
;
A
#
# COMPACT_ATOMS: atom_id res chain seq x y z
N MET A 1 -70.20 62.13 -45.85
CA MET A 1 -69.67 60.80 -46.25
C MET A 1 -68.17 60.94 -46.31
N GLN A 2 -67.41 60.26 -45.46
CA GLN A 2 -65.94 60.34 -45.47
C GLN A 2 -65.41 59.64 -46.72
N THR A 3 -64.92 60.40 -47.69
CA THR A 3 -64.19 59.86 -48.84
C THR A 3 -62.73 59.69 -48.43
N HIS A 4 -62.37 58.53 -47.90
CA HIS A 4 -60.96 58.19 -47.74
C HIS A 4 -60.30 58.11 -49.13
N SER A 5 -59.11 58.71 -49.26
CA SER A 5 -58.33 58.60 -50.50
C SER A 5 -57.94 57.14 -50.71
N ILE A 6 -58.02 56.64 -51.94
CA ILE A 6 -57.60 55.28 -52.32
C ILE A 6 -56.17 54.99 -51.80
N SER A 7 -55.32 56.03 -51.75
CA SER A 7 -53.95 55.95 -51.20
C SER A 7 -53.90 55.58 -49.70
N GLU A 8 -54.79 56.11 -48.87
CA GLU A 8 -54.84 55.81 -47.43
C GLU A 8 -55.31 54.37 -47.19
N CYS A 9 -56.29 53.91 -47.96
CA CYS A 9 -56.76 52.53 -47.92
C CYS A 9 -55.66 51.54 -48.31
N LEU A 10 -54.87 51.85 -49.35
CA LEU A 10 -53.74 51.02 -49.78
C LEU A 10 -52.61 51.00 -48.75
N MET A 11 -52.28 52.14 -48.13
CA MET A 11 -51.27 52.23 -47.08
C MET A 11 -51.68 51.44 -45.83
N SER A 12 -52.95 51.54 -45.42
CA SER A 12 -53.50 50.77 -44.30
C SER A 12 -53.47 49.26 -44.57
N LEU A 13 -53.85 48.84 -45.78
CA LEU A 13 -53.77 47.43 -46.19
C LEU A 13 -52.32 46.92 -46.21
N CYS A 14 -51.37 47.72 -46.71
CA CYS A 14 -49.95 47.36 -46.73
C CYS A 14 -49.39 47.19 -45.31
N TYR A 15 -49.73 48.12 -44.40
CA TYR A 15 -49.32 48.03 -42.99
C TYR A 15 -49.93 46.82 -42.28
N TRP A 16 -51.20 46.53 -42.54
CA TRP A 16 -51.90 45.37 -41.99
C TRP A 16 -51.27 44.05 -42.48
N ILE A 17 -51.00 43.94 -43.79
CA ILE A 17 -50.32 42.77 -44.38
C ILE A 17 -48.92 42.60 -43.77
N CYS A 18 -48.14 43.68 -43.65
CA CYS A 18 -46.80 43.65 -43.08
C CYS A 18 -46.81 43.22 -41.60
N SER A 19 -47.73 43.78 -40.80
CA SER A 19 -47.88 43.45 -39.38
C SER A 19 -48.33 41.99 -39.18
N HIS A 20 -49.27 41.52 -40.00
CA HIS A 20 -49.74 40.14 -39.97
C HIS A 20 -48.64 39.16 -40.40
N CYS A 21 -47.85 39.49 -41.42
CA CYS A 21 -46.71 38.69 -41.85
C CYS A 21 -45.63 38.61 -40.75
N LYS A 22 -45.27 39.74 -40.12
CA LYS A 22 -44.35 39.79 -38.96
C LYS A 22 -44.86 38.96 -37.79
N GLY A 23 -46.16 39.03 -37.49
CA GLY A 23 -46.80 38.23 -36.44
C GLY A 23 -46.67 36.72 -36.69
N LYS A 24 -46.93 36.27 -37.93
CA LYS A 24 -46.78 34.86 -38.33
C LYS A 24 -45.34 34.36 -38.23
N ILE A 25 -44.36 35.14 -38.68
CA ILE A 25 -42.94 34.79 -38.59
C ILE A 25 -42.50 34.68 -37.12
N SER A 26 -42.89 35.63 -36.27
CA SER A 26 -42.60 35.61 -34.84
C SER A 26 -43.25 34.42 -34.13
N GLN A 27 -44.48 34.06 -34.52
CA GLN A 27 -45.16 32.88 -33.98
C GLN A 27 -44.46 31.58 -34.42
N ALA A 28 -44.04 31.47 -35.68
CA ALA A 28 -43.30 30.31 -36.19
C ALA A 28 -41.96 30.12 -35.46
N LYS A 29 -41.20 31.20 -35.27
CA LYS A 29 -39.95 31.18 -34.48
C LYS A 29 -40.17 30.73 -33.04
N ARG A 30 -41.21 31.24 -32.36
CA ARG A 30 -41.56 30.82 -30.99
C ARG A 30 -41.93 29.34 -30.92
N ARG A 31 -42.69 28.84 -31.88
CA ARG A 31 -43.05 27.40 -31.95
C ARG A 31 -41.81 26.53 -32.17
N GLN A 32 -40.90 26.93 -33.05
CA GLN A 32 -39.66 26.19 -33.29
C GLN A 32 -38.74 26.20 -32.06
N ALA A 33 -38.62 27.35 -31.39
CA ALA A 33 -37.86 27.46 -30.15
C ALA A 33 -38.46 26.56 -29.05
N ALA A 34 -39.79 26.58 -28.86
CA ALA A 34 -40.47 25.74 -27.89
C ALA A 34 -40.22 24.24 -28.14
N LYS A 35 -40.32 23.77 -29.39
CA LYS A 35 -40.02 22.37 -29.75
C LYS A 35 -38.58 21.98 -29.42
N LYS A 36 -37.60 22.82 -29.79
CA LYS A 36 -36.19 22.55 -29.47
C LYS A 36 -35.94 22.53 -27.96
N THR A 37 -36.57 23.43 -27.21
CA THR A 37 -36.49 23.45 -25.75
C THR A 37 -37.09 22.18 -25.14
N GLU A 38 -38.25 21.73 -25.65
CA GLU A 38 -38.89 20.48 -25.21
C GLU A 38 -37.99 19.26 -25.49
N GLU A 39 -37.43 19.16 -26.69
CA GLU A 39 -36.47 18.10 -27.05
C GLU A 39 -35.23 18.10 -26.13
N LEU A 40 -34.66 19.27 -25.86
CA LEU A 40 -33.53 19.41 -24.95
C LEU A 40 -33.88 19.03 -23.50
N LEU A 41 -35.10 19.35 -23.04
CA LEU A 41 -35.57 18.96 -21.71
C LEU A 41 -35.75 17.44 -21.60
N LEU A 42 -36.28 16.79 -22.64
CA LEU A 42 -36.40 15.33 -22.70
C LEU A 42 -35.02 14.68 -22.64
N LEU A 43 -34.07 15.15 -23.46
CA LEU A 43 -32.69 14.66 -23.45
C LEU A 43 -32.05 14.85 -22.07
N ALA A 44 -32.19 16.03 -21.45
CA ALA A 44 -31.67 16.29 -20.13
C ALA A 44 -32.29 15.37 -19.07
N SER A 45 -33.58 15.02 -19.19
CA SER A 45 -34.24 14.07 -18.29
C SER A 45 -33.74 12.63 -18.47
N SER A 46 -33.47 12.21 -19.71
CA SER A 46 -32.88 10.89 -20.01
C SER A 46 -31.49 10.77 -19.40
N ILE A 47 -30.63 11.78 -19.65
CA ILE A 47 -29.26 11.82 -19.12
C ILE A 47 -29.25 11.78 -17.60
N ARG A 48 -30.17 12.50 -16.94
CA ARG A 48 -30.28 12.45 -15.46
C ARG A 48 -30.62 11.04 -14.97
N LYS A 49 -31.61 10.39 -15.57
CA LYS A 49 -32.01 9.02 -15.20
C LYS A 49 -30.88 8.02 -15.42
N GLU A 50 -30.18 8.10 -16.54
CA GLU A 50 -29.03 7.23 -16.84
C GLU A 50 -27.91 7.43 -15.81
N ARG A 51 -27.62 8.68 -15.43
CA ARG A 51 -26.64 8.99 -14.38
C ARG A 51 -27.05 8.42 -13.03
N GLU A 52 -28.30 8.58 -12.63
CA GLU A 52 -28.83 8.03 -11.37
C GLU A 52 -28.69 6.50 -11.34
N GLN A 53 -29.03 5.81 -12.44
CA GLN A 53 -28.86 4.35 -12.56
C GLN A 53 -27.38 3.93 -12.49
N ILE A 54 -26.48 4.66 -13.15
CA ILE A 54 -25.04 4.39 -13.07
C ILE A 54 -24.55 4.58 -11.63
N GLU A 55 -25.01 5.62 -10.94
CA GLU A 55 -24.60 5.92 -9.57
C GLU A 55 -25.13 4.88 -8.57
N GLU A 56 -26.38 4.42 -8.72
CA GLU A 56 -26.96 3.33 -7.93
C GLU A 56 -26.21 2.02 -8.15
N THR A 57 -25.93 1.66 -9.40
CA THR A 57 -25.18 0.43 -9.70
C THR A 57 -23.72 0.51 -9.23
N ALA A 58 -23.09 1.68 -9.27
CA ALA A 58 -21.76 1.90 -8.73
C ALA A 58 -21.75 1.75 -7.20
N ARG A 59 -22.70 2.39 -6.50
CA ARG A 59 -22.86 2.24 -5.04
C ARG A 59 -23.08 0.80 -4.62
N ALA A 60 -23.95 0.07 -5.32
CA ALA A 60 -24.21 -1.33 -5.02
C ALA A 60 -22.95 -2.20 -5.18
N LYS A 61 -22.14 -1.95 -6.23
CA LYS A 61 -20.86 -2.65 -6.43
C LYS A 61 -19.83 -2.29 -5.36
N GLU A 62 -19.75 -1.03 -4.96
CA GLU A 62 -18.86 -0.55 -3.91
C GLU A 62 -19.16 -1.24 -2.57
N GLU A 63 -20.43 -1.33 -2.18
CA GLU A 63 -20.85 -2.01 -0.95
C GLU A 63 -20.53 -3.52 -1.00
N THR A 64 -20.72 -4.18 -2.14
CA THR A 64 -20.34 -5.60 -2.29
C THR A 64 -18.84 -5.81 -2.12
N ILE A 65 -18.00 -5.00 -2.78
CA ILE A 65 -16.53 -5.08 -2.67
C ILE A 65 -16.10 -4.87 -1.23
N LYS A 66 -16.69 -3.88 -0.55
CA LYS A 66 -16.41 -3.59 0.85
C LYS A 66 -16.77 -4.76 1.76
N LEU A 67 -17.95 -5.35 1.58
CA LEU A 67 -18.41 -6.50 2.36
C LEU A 67 -17.50 -7.73 2.14
N GLU A 68 -17.11 -8.00 0.89
CA GLU A 68 -16.19 -9.08 0.56
C GLU A 68 -14.83 -8.89 1.25
N ALA A 69 -14.27 -7.68 1.18
CA ALA A 69 -13.01 -7.35 1.85
C ALA A 69 -13.10 -7.45 3.38
N GLU A 70 -14.21 -7.03 3.98
CA GLU A 70 -14.46 -7.18 5.42
C GLU A 70 -14.54 -8.66 5.84
N MET A 71 -15.22 -9.49 5.04
CA MET A 71 -15.32 -10.93 5.27
C MET A 71 -13.96 -11.62 5.14
N GLU A 72 -13.15 -11.27 4.14
CA GLU A 72 -11.79 -11.80 3.99
C GLU A 72 -10.89 -11.39 5.16
N LEU A 73 -10.95 -10.13 5.58
CA LEU A 73 -10.20 -9.65 6.74
C LEU A 73 -10.58 -10.43 8.00
N GLN A 74 -11.87 -10.70 8.21
CA GLN A 74 -12.32 -11.48 9.35
C GLN A 74 -11.81 -12.93 9.30
N ARG A 75 -11.84 -13.56 8.12
CA ARG A 75 -11.28 -14.90 7.90
C ARG A 75 -9.80 -14.95 8.30
N TYR A 76 -9.00 -13.99 7.85
CA TYR A 76 -7.57 -13.93 8.19
C TYR A 76 -7.35 -13.70 9.69
N LYS A 77 -8.18 -12.88 10.35
CA LYS A 77 -8.10 -12.70 11.81
C LYS A 77 -8.35 -14.01 12.54
N ASP A 78 -9.35 -14.78 12.13
CA ASP A 78 -9.70 -16.06 12.74
C ASP A 78 -8.58 -17.09 12.53
N ASP A 79 -8.00 -17.13 11.33
CA ASP A 79 -6.85 -17.99 11.00
C ASP A 79 -5.62 -17.63 11.85
N ILE A 80 -5.31 -16.34 12.00
CA ILE A 80 -4.22 -15.86 12.86
C ILE A 80 -4.44 -16.33 14.30
N GLN A 81 -5.64 -16.11 14.86
CA GLN A 81 -5.96 -16.53 16.23
C GLN A 81 -5.84 -18.05 16.41
N LYS A 82 -6.22 -18.83 15.40
CA LYS A 82 -6.07 -20.28 15.41
C LYS A 82 -4.61 -20.69 15.45
N ILE A 83 -3.79 -20.12 14.56
CA ILE A 83 -2.35 -20.40 14.49
C ILE A 83 -1.65 -20.00 15.80
N GLU A 84 -2.00 -18.84 16.37
CA GLU A 84 -1.48 -18.39 17.67
C GLU A 84 -1.77 -19.40 18.80
N LYS A 85 -2.99 -19.95 18.83
CA LYS A 85 -3.36 -21.02 19.79
C LYS A 85 -2.54 -22.29 19.57
N GLU A 86 -2.34 -22.70 18.33
CA GLU A 86 -1.52 -23.88 17.99
C GLU A 86 -0.06 -23.67 18.42
N ILE A 87 0.52 -22.50 18.16
CA ILE A 87 1.87 -22.13 18.62
C ILE A 87 1.96 -22.20 20.15
N ALA A 88 0.98 -21.64 20.87
CA ALA A 88 0.95 -21.68 22.33
C ALA A 88 0.90 -23.12 22.87
N GLN A 89 0.06 -23.97 22.28
CA GLN A 89 -0.03 -25.38 22.63
C GLN A 89 1.29 -26.13 22.37
N ILE A 90 1.93 -25.89 21.23
CA ILE A 90 3.21 -26.52 20.90
C ILE A 90 4.29 -26.10 21.90
N ARG A 91 4.36 -24.81 22.25
CA ARG A 91 5.31 -24.30 23.27
C ARG A 91 5.07 -24.98 24.62
N GLN A 92 3.83 -25.03 25.09
CA GLN A 92 3.48 -25.69 26.35
C GLN A 92 3.84 -27.18 26.37
N LYS A 93 3.54 -27.92 25.29
CA LYS A 93 3.93 -29.34 25.15
C LYS A 93 5.45 -29.50 25.16
N SER A 94 6.18 -28.61 24.47
CA SER A 94 7.63 -28.64 24.45
C SER A 94 8.24 -28.38 25.84
N ASP A 95 7.70 -27.41 26.59
CA ASP A 95 8.21 -27.02 27.89
C ASP A 95 7.89 -28.09 28.95
N SER A 96 6.71 -28.69 28.92
CA SER A 96 6.41 -29.86 29.77
C SER A 96 7.35 -31.04 29.49
N SER A 97 7.69 -31.30 28.22
CA SER A 97 8.64 -32.35 27.83
C SER A 97 10.05 -32.04 28.32
N LYS A 98 10.51 -30.79 28.20
CA LYS A 98 11.80 -30.33 28.73
C LYS A 98 11.87 -30.47 30.26
N ILE A 99 10.83 -30.06 30.97
CA ILE A 99 10.74 -30.20 32.43
C ILE A 99 10.80 -31.67 32.85
N ALA A 100 10.09 -32.56 32.16
CA ALA A 100 10.10 -34.00 32.45
C ALA A 100 11.48 -34.65 32.21
N ALA A 101 12.24 -34.19 31.20
CA ALA A 101 13.60 -34.64 30.95
C ALA A 101 14.56 -34.20 32.07
N LEU A 102 14.46 -32.94 32.51
CA LEU A 102 15.26 -32.42 33.63
C LEU A 102 14.97 -33.17 34.94
N LYS A 103 13.69 -33.43 35.26
CA LYS A 103 13.30 -34.16 36.47
C LYS A 103 13.83 -35.59 36.52
N ARG A 104 13.87 -36.30 35.39
CA ARG A 104 14.44 -37.66 35.30
C ARG A 104 15.95 -37.73 35.54
N GLY A 105 16.66 -36.62 35.38
CA GLY A 105 18.10 -36.54 35.68
C GLY A 105 18.43 -36.33 37.17
N ILE A 106 17.43 -36.08 38.03
CA ILE A 106 17.64 -35.73 39.45
C ILE A 106 17.40 -36.92 40.40
N ASP A 107 16.61 -37.92 40.00
CA ASP A 107 16.27 -39.10 40.83
C ASP A 107 17.35 -40.21 40.85
N GLY A 108 18.60 -39.85 40.53
CA GLY A 108 19.74 -40.76 40.50
C GLY A 108 20.53 -40.76 41.81
N SER A 109 20.02 -41.44 42.83
CA SER A 109 20.85 -42.00 43.90
C SER A 109 21.80 -43.05 43.29
N TYR A 110 23.00 -42.64 42.91
CA TYR A 110 24.17 -43.51 42.84
C TYR A 110 25.26 -42.92 43.72
N ALA A 111 25.59 -43.64 44.79
CA ALA A 111 26.74 -43.37 45.63
C ALA A 111 28.01 -43.32 44.75
N GLY A 112 28.61 -42.14 44.64
CA GLY A 112 29.91 -41.93 44.01
C GLY A 112 30.71 -40.98 44.88
N SER A 113 31.33 -41.53 45.93
CA SER A 113 32.34 -40.84 46.72
C SER A 113 33.51 -40.45 45.80
N CYS A 114 33.73 -39.16 45.59
CA CYS A 114 35.00 -38.65 45.11
C CYS A 114 35.39 -37.41 45.92
N LYS A 115 36.56 -37.55 46.54
CA LYS A 115 37.22 -36.60 47.43
C LYS A 115 37.60 -35.32 46.68
N ASP A 116 37.82 -34.31 47.51
CA ASP A 116 38.55 -33.07 47.25
C ASP A 116 39.51 -33.10 46.05
N MET A 117 39.40 -32.11 45.17
CA MET A 117 40.57 -31.42 44.64
C MET A 117 40.23 -30.01 44.16
N LYS A 118 41.21 -29.15 44.42
CA LYS A 118 41.21 -27.70 44.46
C LYS A 118 41.47 -27.11 43.05
N ASN A 119 40.95 -25.89 42.86
CA ASN A 119 41.32 -24.85 41.89
C ASN A 119 40.95 -25.05 40.41
N GLY A 120 40.22 -24.05 39.88
CA GLY A 120 40.55 -23.45 38.59
C GLY A 120 39.37 -23.15 37.66
N SER A 121 39.12 -21.86 37.49
CA SER A 121 38.40 -21.18 36.38
C SER A 121 36.95 -20.78 36.66
N ALA A 122 36.79 -19.48 36.86
CA ALA A 122 35.54 -18.76 36.67
C ALA A 122 35.19 -18.84 35.17
N LEU A 123 34.26 -19.72 34.84
CA LEU A 123 33.53 -19.66 33.58
C LEU A 123 32.33 -18.77 33.82
N GLU A 124 32.47 -17.55 33.30
CA GLU A 124 31.46 -16.51 33.20
C GLU A 124 30.10 -17.10 32.78
N GLU A 125 29.09 -16.86 33.60
CA GLU A 125 27.68 -17.04 33.24
C GLU A 125 27.35 -16.20 31.98
N PRO A 126 26.59 -16.74 31.01
CA PRO A 126 25.89 -15.89 30.07
C PRO A 126 24.76 -15.18 30.80
N GLN A 127 25.03 -13.94 31.18
CA GLN A 127 24.11 -12.97 31.74
C GLN A 127 22.75 -13.06 31.02
N THR A 128 21.72 -13.39 31.78
CA THR A 128 20.33 -13.31 31.37
C THR A 128 19.97 -11.83 31.18
N ALA A 129 20.32 -11.29 30.01
CA ALA A 129 19.82 -10.01 29.57
C ALA A 129 18.29 -10.06 29.65
N SER A 130 17.73 -9.25 30.56
CA SER A 130 16.31 -9.21 30.84
C SER A 130 15.55 -9.03 29.53
N ILE A 131 14.61 -9.94 29.26
CA ILE A 131 13.72 -9.89 28.09
C ILE A 131 13.06 -8.51 27.96
N SER A 132 12.93 -7.78 29.07
CA SER A 132 12.49 -6.39 29.13
C SER A 132 13.31 -5.44 28.23
N GLU A 133 14.63 -5.61 28.14
CA GLU A 133 15.49 -4.76 27.32
C GLU A 133 15.37 -5.08 25.81
N LEU A 134 15.08 -6.34 25.47
CA LEU A 134 14.85 -6.77 24.09
C LEU A 134 13.47 -6.32 23.59
N VAL A 135 12.45 -6.34 24.45
CA VAL A 135 11.11 -5.82 24.16
C VAL A 135 11.13 -4.29 23.98
N GLN A 136 11.95 -3.58 24.75
CA GLN A 136 12.13 -2.13 24.60
C GLN A 136 12.82 -1.76 23.27
N LYS A 137 13.74 -2.61 22.78
CA LYS A 137 14.36 -2.46 21.45
C LYS A 137 13.39 -2.71 20.30
N LEU A 138 12.44 -3.63 20.46
CA LEU A 138 11.42 -3.93 19.45
C LEU A 138 10.30 -2.88 19.38
N ASN A 139 9.93 -2.28 20.51
CA ASN A 139 8.88 -1.25 20.57
C ASN A 139 9.28 0.09 19.92
N ASN A 140 10.58 0.37 19.78
CA ASN A 140 11.07 1.57 19.09
C ASN A 140 10.96 1.50 17.55
N PHE A 141 10.53 0.37 16.99
CA PHE A 141 10.34 0.20 15.55
C PHE A 141 8.91 0.49 15.04
N SER A 142 7.97 0.73 15.95
CA SER A 142 6.55 0.86 15.58
C SER A 142 6.00 2.18 16.10
N MET A 143 6.35 3.29 15.45
CA MET A 143 5.55 4.53 15.37
C MET A 143 6.32 5.64 14.61
N LYS A 144 6.48 5.48 13.29
CA LYS A 144 6.47 6.57 12.28
C LYS A 144 6.54 5.94 10.89
N GLY A 145 5.66 6.39 10.01
CA GLY A 145 5.37 5.76 8.72
C GLY A 145 6.59 5.50 7.82
N GLY A 146 6.49 4.41 7.05
CA GLY A 146 7.29 4.14 5.87
C GLY A 146 8.78 3.88 6.12
N GLY A 147 9.16 2.63 6.40
CA GLY A 147 10.57 2.24 6.27
C GLY A 147 11.03 1.09 7.15
N VAL A 148 10.61 -0.14 6.85
CA VAL A 148 11.46 -1.30 7.15
C VAL A 148 12.49 -1.39 6.02
N LYS A 149 13.60 -0.65 6.09
CA LYS A 149 14.66 -0.66 5.07
C LYS A 149 16.10 -0.81 5.59
N ARG A 150 16.31 -0.98 6.90
CA ARG A 150 17.69 -1.11 7.45
C ARG A 150 18.44 -2.33 6.91
N GLU A 151 17.74 -3.37 6.45
CA GLU A 151 18.36 -4.57 5.88
C GLU A 151 18.83 -4.38 4.42
N ARG A 152 18.45 -3.28 3.75
CA ARG A 152 18.86 -2.99 2.36
C ARG A 152 19.84 -1.82 2.25
N GLU A 153 20.34 -1.29 3.36
CA GLU A 153 21.25 -0.15 3.38
C GLU A 153 22.71 -0.57 3.19
N CYS A 154 23.48 0.25 2.48
CA CYS A 154 24.90 0.06 2.27
C CYS A 154 25.65 0.03 3.61
N VAL A 155 26.47 -1.01 3.82
CA VAL A 155 27.22 -1.20 5.07
C VAL A 155 28.28 -0.13 5.33
N MET A 156 28.64 0.67 4.33
CA MET A 156 29.65 1.73 4.44
C MET A 156 29.03 3.08 4.82
N CYS A 157 27.90 3.47 4.21
CA CYS A 157 27.31 4.79 4.43
C CYS A 157 25.98 4.79 5.22
N LEU A 158 25.34 3.62 5.36
CA LEU A 158 24.04 3.45 6.02
C LEU A 158 22.97 4.44 5.51
N SER A 159 23.10 4.93 4.27
CA SER A 159 22.29 6.02 3.71
C SER A 159 21.65 5.65 2.37
N GLU A 160 22.36 4.87 1.55
CA GLU A 160 21.89 4.45 0.23
C GLU A 160 21.63 2.95 0.19
N GLU A 161 20.78 2.52 -0.73
CA GLU A 161 20.47 1.11 -0.93
C GLU A 161 21.66 0.34 -1.52
N MET A 162 21.85 -0.91 -1.08
CA MET A 162 22.85 -1.82 -1.63
C MET A 162 22.57 -2.11 -3.10
N SER A 163 23.55 -1.87 -3.97
CA SER A 163 23.39 -1.98 -5.42
C SER A 163 24.56 -2.63 -6.13
N VAL A 164 25.58 -3.12 -5.40
CA VAL A 164 26.76 -3.75 -6.00
C VAL A 164 27.03 -5.11 -5.39
N VAL A 165 27.20 -6.11 -6.26
CA VAL A 165 27.55 -7.50 -5.94
C VAL A 165 29.03 -7.73 -6.22
N PHE A 166 29.74 -8.38 -5.30
CA PHE A 166 31.15 -8.77 -5.47
C PHE A 166 31.29 -10.25 -5.83
N LEU A 167 32.06 -10.56 -6.87
CA LEU A 167 32.41 -11.93 -7.24
C LEU A 167 33.82 -12.31 -6.79
N PRO A 168 34.05 -13.56 -6.35
CA PRO A 168 33.13 -14.72 -6.41
C PRO A 168 32.19 -14.89 -5.20
N CYS A 169 32.30 -14.06 -4.16
CA CYS A 169 31.58 -14.28 -2.90
C CYS A 169 30.07 -13.96 -2.94
N ALA A 170 29.59 -13.35 -4.02
CA ALA A 170 28.19 -12.96 -4.27
C ALA A 170 27.55 -12.03 -3.21
N HIS A 171 28.35 -11.38 -2.36
CA HIS A 171 27.83 -10.43 -1.37
C HIS A 171 27.40 -9.11 -2.02
N GLN A 172 26.13 -8.73 -1.81
CA GLN A 172 25.59 -7.42 -2.16
C GLN A 172 25.57 -6.53 -0.93
N VAL A 173 26.59 -5.69 -0.74
CA VAL A 173 26.83 -5.04 0.57
C VAL A 173 27.03 -3.52 0.49
N VAL A 174 27.28 -2.96 -0.70
CA VAL A 174 27.54 -1.53 -0.86
C VAL A 174 26.66 -0.89 -1.92
N CYS A 175 26.45 0.42 -1.80
CA CYS A 175 25.85 1.23 -2.87
C CYS A 175 26.91 1.58 -3.94
N THR A 176 26.46 2.13 -5.06
CA THR A 176 27.32 2.50 -6.19
C THR A 176 28.39 3.51 -5.81
N LYS A 177 28.06 4.54 -5.00
CA LYS A 177 29.03 5.57 -4.60
C LYS A 177 30.12 5.00 -3.69
N CYS A 178 29.73 4.18 -2.71
CA CYS A 178 30.67 3.52 -1.82
C CYS A 178 31.53 2.49 -2.56
N ASN A 179 31.00 1.82 -3.59
CA ASN A 179 31.79 0.96 -4.46
C ASN A 179 32.90 1.73 -5.20
N GLU A 180 32.59 2.89 -5.79
CA GLU A 180 33.60 3.72 -6.47
C GLU A 180 34.70 4.18 -5.52
N LEU A 181 34.34 4.57 -4.29
CA LEU A 181 35.31 4.94 -3.26
C LEU A 181 36.19 3.74 -2.86
N HIS A 182 35.57 2.59 -2.64
CA HIS A 182 36.25 1.35 -2.29
C HIS A 182 37.25 0.92 -3.37
N GLU A 183 36.88 1.03 -4.64
CA GLU A 183 37.76 0.72 -5.77
C GLU A 183 38.91 1.73 -5.91
N LYS A 184 38.62 3.04 -5.81
CA LYS A 184 39.65 4.11 -5.88
C LYS A 184 40.67 4.02 -4.75
N GLN A 185 40.27 3.53 -3.58
CA GLN A 185 41.17 3.30 -2.44
C GLN A 185 42.02 2.04 -2.60
N GLY A 186 41.90 1.30 -3.72
CA GLY A 186 42.65 0.09 -3.98
C GLY A 186 42.19 -1.11 -3.14
N MET A 187 40.99 -1.04 -2.55
CA MET A 187 40.47 -2.13 -1.73
C MET A 187 39.91 -3.22 -2.63
N GLN A 188 40.59 -4.37 -2.65
CA GLN A 188 40.25 -5.53 -3.48
C GLN A 188 39.60 -6.66 -2.67
N GLU A 189 39.14 -6.41 -1.44
CA GLU A 189 38.47 -7.41 -0.60
C GLU A 189 37.02 -7.01 -0.32
N CYS A 190 36.13 -8.00 -0.25
CA CYS A 190 34.72 -7.77 0.11
C CYS A 190 34.61 -7.22 1.56
N PRO A 191 33.90 -6.11 1.81
CA PRO A 191 33.71 -5.56 3.17
C PRO A 191 33.04 -6.50 4.17
N SER A 192 32.30 -7.51 3.69
CA SER A 192 31.58 -8.47 4.54
C SER A 192 32.43 -9.71 4.87
N CYS A 193 32.99 -10.36 3.84
CA CYS A 193 33.64 -11.67 3.99
C CYS A 193 35.14 -11.67 3.69
N ARG A 194 35.70 -10.52 3.31
CA ARG A 194 37.12 -10.32 2.94
C ARG A 194 37.62 -11.17 1.76
N SER A 195 36.74 -11.87 1.05
CA SER A 195 37.13 -12.57 -0.18
C SER A 195 37.64 -11.57 -1.24
N PRO A 196 38.67 -11.93 -2.03
CA PRO A 196 39.18 -11.07 -3.09
C PRO A 196 38.10 -10.82 -4.14
N ILE A 197 37.97 -9.55 -4.54
CA ILE A 197 37.01 -9.07 -5.53
C ILE A 197 37.67 -9.20 -6.90
N GLN A 198 37.09 -10.03 -7.75
CA GLN A 198 37.51 -10.17 -9.15
C GLN A 198 36.64 -9.31 -10.07
N GLU A 199 35.33 -9.25 -9.78
CA GLU A 199 34.38 -8.48 -10.56
C GLU A 199 33.37 -7.78 -9.64
N ARG A 200 32.89 -6.62 -10.11
CA ARG A 200 31.91 -5.76 -9.44
C ARG A 200 30.70 -5.59 -10.36
N ILE A 201 29.54 -6.06 -9.94
CA ILE A 201 28.32 -6.00 -10.75
C ILE A 201 27.35 -5.01 -10.12
N SER A 202 26.98 -3.96 -10.86
CA SER A 202 25.96 -2.99 -10.43
C SER A 202 24.56 -3.47 -10.80
N VAL A 203 23.70 -3.67 -9.80
CA VAL A 203 22.31 -4.09 -9.94
C VAL A 203 21.41 -2.84 -10.00
N ARG A 204 20.50 -2.81 -10.98
CA ARG A 204 19.42 -1.82 -11.06
C ARG A 204 18.09 -2.55 -10.91
N TYR A 205 17.33 -2.20 -9.88
CA TYR A 205 15.95 -2.66 -9.75
C TYR A 205 15.03 -1.76 -10.58
N ALA A 206 14.13 -2.35 -11.36
CA ALA A 206 13.01 -1.60 -11.94
C ALA A 206 12.13 -1.12 -10.77
N ARG A 207 11.94 0.19 -10.65
CA ARG A 207 11.02 0.76 -9.66
C ARG A 207 9.59 0.45 -10.13
N THR A 208 8.92 -0.50 -9.48
CA THR A 208 7.45 -0.67 -9.53
C THR A 208 6.76 0.36 -8.67
#